data_AF-A0A4Q4CHI5-F1
#
_entry.id   AF-A0A4Q4CHI5-F1
#
_cell.length_a   1.000
_cell.length_b   1.000
_cell.length_c   1.000
_cell.angle_alpha   90.00
_cell.angle_beta   90.00
_cell.angle_gamma   90.00
#
_symmetry.space_group_name_H-M   'P 1'
#
loop_
_entity.id
_entity.type
_entity.pdbx_description
1 polymer ?
#
loop_
_entity_poly.entity_id
_entity_poly.type
_entity_poly.pdbx_seq_one_letter_code
_entity_poly.pdbx_strand_id
1 'polypeptide(L)'
;MEIMGLTAERFAPFGDVITVPTVNGRHDAGAALSSARAQARPSLSLSQRDPVALPLLVRQMERHRFSSQSFIPLAPARFLVLVAPHAAAGGPDMAQARAFLGAPGQGVTYRADVWHHPMAVLDAPARFAVLIW
;
A
#
# COMPACT_ATOMS: atom_id res chain seq x y z
N MET A 1 17.60 -2.98 -2.38
CA MET A 1 17.20 -1.58 -2.64
C MET A 1 17.23 -0.82 -1.33
N GLU A 2 17.40 0.51 -1.37
CA GLU A 2 17.27 1.38 -0.19
C GLU A 2 15.79 1.48 0.23
N ILE A 3 15.55 1.56 1.55
CA ILE A 3 14.21 1.78 2.11
C ILE A 3 14.07 3.26 2.46
N MET A 4 13.10 3.93 1.85
CA MET A 4 12.84 5.35 2.07
C MET A 4 11.68 5.56 3.05
N GLY A 5 11.55 6.76 3.64
CA GLY A 5 10.32 7.13 4.34
C GLY A 5 9.14 7.28 3.38
N LEU A 6 7.96 6.84 3.82
CA LEU A 6 6.72 7.02 3.07
C LEU A 6 6.22 8.47 3.16
N THR A 7 6.19 9.18 2.02
CA THR A 7 5.59 10.52 1.90
C THR A 7 4.65 10.58 0.69
N ALA A 8 3.72 11.54 0.70
CA ALA A 8 2.77 11.72 -0.39
C ALA A 8 3.47 11.98 -1.74
N GLU A 9 4.51 12.82 -1.73
CA GLU A 9 5.25 13.20 -2.94
C GLU A 9 5.99 12.01 -3.54
N ARG A 10 6.62 11.18 -2.70
CA ARG A 10 7.36 10.00 -3.16
C ARG A 10 6.44 8.89 -3.65
N PHE A 11 5.22 8.81 -3.10
CA PHE A 11 4.25 7.76 -3.39
C PHE A 11 3.22 8.11 -4.47
N ALA A 12 3.06 9.39 -4.82
CA ALA A 12 2.12 9.87 -5.85
C ALA A 12 2.09 9.07 -7.18
N PRO A 13 3.22 8.56 -7.71
CA PRO A 13 3.20 7.72 -8.92
C PRO A 13 2.49 6.37 -8.76
N PHE A 14 2.16 5.96 -7.54
CA PHE A 14 1.57 4.66 -7.19
C PHE A 14 0.21 4.80 -6.48
N GLY A 15 -0.04 5.95 -5.85
CA GLY A 15 -1.31 6.27 -5.23
C GLY A 15 -1.15 7.27 -4.11
N ASP A 16 -1.96 7.14 -3.07
CA ASP A 16 -2.07 8.14 -2.01
C ASP A 16 -1.58 7.59 -0.66
N VAL A 17 -1.02 8.48 0.16
CA VAL A 17 -0.70 8.19 1.56
C VAL A 17 -1.87 8.66 2.43
N ILE A 18 -2.38 7.75 3.24
CA ILE A 18 -3.39 8.05 4.25
C ILE A 18 -2.63 8.47 5.50
N THR A 19 -2.89 9.67 6.03
CA THR A 19 -2.23 10.15 7.24
C THR A 19 -3.28 10.52 8.28
N VAL A 20 -3.22 9.92 9.45
CA VAL A 20 -4.08 10.29 10.59
C VAL A 20 -3.64 11.66 11.12
N PRO A 21 -4.54 12.64 11.27
CA PRO A 21 -4.22 13.93 11.85
C PRO A 21 -3.64 13.80 13.27
N THR A 22 -2.63 14.61 13.60
CA THR A 22 -2.01 14.65 14.94
C THR A 22 -2.73 15.56 15.93
N VAL A 23 -3.73 16.30 15.44
CA VAL A 23 -4.63 17.16 16.21
C VAL A 23 -6.07 16.87 15.81
N ASN A 24 -7.06 17.35 16.57
CA ASN A 24 -8.47 17.16 16.24
C ASN A 24 -8.77 17.66 14.82
N GLY A 25 -9.24 16.76 13.97
CA GLY A 25 -9.48 17.04 12.56
C GLY A 25 -9.83 15.78 11.78
N ARG A 26 -9.93 15.93 10.46
CA ARG A 26 -10.26 14.85 9.53
C ARG A 26 -9.35 14.94 8.31
N HIS A 27 -8.97 13.79 7.77
CA HIS A 27 -8.31 13.67 6.47
C HIS A 27 -9.23 12.89 5.52
N ASP A 28 -9.56 13.49 4.38
CA ASP A 28 -10.35 12.85 3.32
C ASP A 28 -9.44 12.12 2.32
N ALA A 29 -9.18 10.84 2.59
CA ALA A 29 -8.33 9.99 1.74
C ALA A 29 -9.11 9.26 0.64
N GLY A 30 -9.83 10.02 -0.20
CA GLY A 30 -10.71 9.47 -1.22
C GLY A 30 -10.19 9.51 -2.67
N ALA A 31 -9.15 10.28 -2.96
CA ALA A 31 -8.78 10.62 -4.34
C ALA A 31 -8.34 9.40 -5.17
N ALA A 32 -7.55 8.49 -4.61
CA ALA A 32 -7.16 7.25 -5.28
C ALA A 32 -8.22 6.12 -5.25
N LEU A 33 -9.30 6.26 -4.47
CA LEU A 33 -10.36 5.24 -4.38
C LEU A 33 -11.17 5.20 -5.68
N SER A 34 -10.99 4.13 -6.45
CA SER A 34 -11.54 4.02 -7.80
C SER A 34 -11.66 2.58 -8.28
N SER A 35 -12.66 2.35 -9.15
CA SER A 35 -12.91 1.08 -9.82
C SER A 35 -13.20 1.36 -11.28
N ALA A 36 -12.58 0.60 -12.19
CA ALA A 36 -12.92 0.64 -13.61
C ALA A 36 -14.18 -0.18 -13.94
N ARG A 37 -14.78 -0.86 -12.95
CA ARG A 37 -15.98 -1.68 -13.10
C ARG A 37 -17.21 -0.89 -12.68
N ALA A 38 -18.12 -0.63 -13.61
CA ALA A 38 -19.29 0.21 -13.39
C ALA A 38 -20.20 -0.23 -12.23
N GLN A 39 -20.25 -1.54 -11.93
CA GLN A 39 -21.09 -2.11 -10.87
C GLN A 39 -20.27 -2.62 -9.67
N ALA A 40 -19.00 -2.24 -9.56
CA ALA A 40 -18.21 -2.62 -8.40
C ALA A 40 -18.82 -2.06 -7.11
N ARG A 41 -18.82 -2.88 -6.08
CA ARG A 41 -19.13 -2.47 -4.72
C ARG A 41 -17.83 -2.45 -3.92
N PRO A 42 -17.62 -1.47 -3.03
CA PRO A 42 -16.52 -1.54 -2.07
C PRO A 42 -16.54 -2.84 -1.31
N SER A 43 -15.36 -3.41 -1.12
CA SER A 43 -15.14 -4.50 -0.17
C SER A 43 -14.26 -3.98 0.96
N LEU A 44 -14.80 -4.01 2.18
CA LEU A 44 -14.04 -3.77 3.40
C LEU A 44 -13.77 -5.12 4.08
N SER A 45 -12.51 -5.38 4.39
CA SER A 45 -12.09 -6.55 5.14
C SER A 45 -11.10 -6.17 6.23
N LEU A 46 -10.97 -7.05 7.23
CA LEU A 46 -9.97 -6.93 8.28
C LEU A 46 -8.97 -8.07 8.09
N SER A 47 -7.68 -7.76 8.18
CA SER A 47 -6.62 -8.76 8.05
C SER A 47 -5.61 -8.64 9.18
N GLN A 48 -4.98 -9.75 9.53
CA GLN A 48 -3.78 -9.80 10.35
C GLN A 48 -2.64 -10.36 9.50
N ARG A 49 -1.44 -9.82 9.68
CA ARG A 49 -0.21 -10.28 9.05
C ARG A 49 0.85 -10.51 10.11
N ASP A 50 1.51 -11.66 10.03
CA ASP A 50 2.69 -11.96 10.84
C ASP A 50 3.91 -11.21 10.29
N PRO A 51 4.88 -10.88 11.16
CA PRO A 51 6.05 -10.13 10.73
C PRO A 51 6.97 -10.99 9.85
N VAL A 52 7.66 -10.33 8.91
CA VAL A 52 8.70 -10.93 8.08
C VAL A 52 10.08 -10.55 8.59
N ALA A 53 11.06 -11.44 8.40
CA ALA A 53 12.46 -11.15 8.70
C ALA A 53 13.12 -10.35 7.56
N LEU A 54 14.09 -9.51 7.92
CA LEU A 54 14.98 -8.86 6.97
C LEU A 54 16.31 -9.64 6.88
N PRO A 55 16.92 -9.77 5.68
CA PRO A 55 16.49 -9.18 4.41
C PRO A 55 15.26 -9.88 3.79
N LEU A 56 14.29 -9.09 3.32
CA LEU A 56 13.10 -9.60 2.63
C LEU A 56 13.45 -9.94 1.18
N LEU A 57 13.35 -11.21 0.82
CA LEU A 57 13.45 -11.66 -0.57
C LEU A 57 12.08 -11.55 -1.26
N VAL A 58 11.96 -10.56 -2.14
CA VAL A 58 10.73 -10.32 -2.93
C VAL A 58 10.61 -11.37 -4.03
N ARG A 59 9.67 -12.31 -3.88
CA ARG A 59 9.40 -13.37 -4.86
C ARG A 59 8.13 -13.16 -5.68
N GLN A 60 7.28 -12.23 -5.27
CA GLN A 60 5.98 -11.99 -5.89
C GLN A 60 5.66 -10.50 -5.88
N MET A 61 4.99 -10.04 -6.93
CA MET A 61 4.25 -8.78 -6.96
C MET A 61 2.85 -9.10 -7.47
N GLU A 62 1.87 -8.33 -7.02
CA GLU A 62 0.48 -8.43 -7.44
C GLU A 62 -0.04 -7.07 -7.88
N ARG A 63 -1.16 -7.08 -8.59
CA ARG A 63 -1.90 -5.86 -8.94
C ARG A 63 -3.39 -6.15 -9.04
N HIS A 64 -4.19 -5.14 -8.73
CA HIS A 64 -5.63 -5.17 -8.91
C HIS A 64 -5.97 -4.35 -10.16
N ARG A 65 -6.12 -5.01 -11.31
CA ARG A 65 -6.21 -4.34 -12.63
C ARG A 65 -7.31 -3.29 -12.74
N PHE A 66 -8.41 -3.49 -12.02
CA PHE A 66 -9.58 -2.63 -12.12
C PHE A 66 -9.93 -1.94 -10.81
N SER A 67 -9.12 -2.12 -9.76
CA SER A 67 -9.50 -1.69 -8.42
C SER A 67 -8.35 -1.11 -7.65
N SER A 68 -8.61 0.02 -6.99
CA SER A 68 -7.73 0.54 -5.95
C SER A 68 -7.78 -0.37 -4.71
N GLN A 69 -6.72 -0.35 -3.91
CA GLN A 69 -6.65 -1.09 -2.66
C GLN A 69 -5.97 -0.27 -1.57
N SER A 70 -6.64 -0.11 -0.44
CA SER A 70 -6.13 0.60 0.72
C SER A 70 -5.72 -0.36 1.82
N PHE A 71 -4.64 -0.05 2.52
CA PHE A 71 -4.24 -0.69 3.78
C PHE A 71 -4.10 0.38 4.85
N ILE A 72 -4.91 0.26 5.90
CA ILE A 72 -4.95 1.20 7.02
C ILE A 72 -4.64 0.41 8.29
N PRO A 73 -3.49 0.64 8.95
CA PRO A 73 -3.19 0.01 10.22
C PRO A 73 -4.24 0.36 11.28
N LEU A 74 -4.72 -0.65 12.01
CA LEU A 74 -5.68 -0.46 13.12
C LEU A 74 -5.00 -0.13 14.45
N ALA A 75 -3.67 -0.23 14.48
CA ALA A 75 -2.80 0.10 15.60
C ALA A 75 -1.43 0.53 15.03
N PRO A 76 -0.57 1.20 15.83
CA PRO A 76 0.79 1.49 15.41
C PRO A 76 1.51 0.22 14.93
N ALA A 77 2.03 0.25 13.71
CA ALA A 77 2.73 -0.87 13.09
C ALA A 77 3.85 -0.34 12.20
N ARG A 78 4.95 -1.09 12.11
CA ARG A 78 6.00 -0.87 11.12
C ARG A 78 5.76 -1.84 9.98
N PHE A 79 5.67 -1.32 8.76
CA PHE A 79 5.39 -2.12 7.58
C PHE A 79 6.08 -1.53 6.35
N LEU A 80 6.38 -2.39 5.39
CA LEU A 80 6.97 -2.03 4.12
C LEU A 80 5.90 -1.96 3.04
N VAL A 81 5.96 -0.88 2.27
CA VAL A 81 5.21 -0.68 1.03
C VAL A 81 6.20 -0.82 -0.12
N LEU A 82 6.07 -1.89 -0.90
CA LEU A 82 6.91 -2.12 -2.07
C LEU A 82 6.06 -2.03 -3.32
N VAL A 83 6.51 -1.22 -4.28
CA VAL A 83 5.80 -0.94 -5.52
C VAL A 83 6.76 -0.97 -6.69
N ALA A 84 6.23 -1.26 -7.88
CA ALA A 84 6.98 -1.22 -9.12
C ALA A 84 6.14 -0.59 -10.24
N PRO A 85 6.75 0.12 -11.20
CA PRO A 85 6.09 0.46 -12.44
C PRO A 85 5.90 -0.77 -13.32
N HIS A 86 5.13 -0.64 -14.41
CA HIS A 86 5.04 -1.69 -15.42
C HIS A 86 6.33 -1.74 -16.26
N ALA A 87 6.85 -2.94 -16.49
CA ALA A 87 7.91 -3.15 -17.47
C ALA A 87 7.36 -3.12 -18.90
N ALA A 88 8.22 -2.78 -19.88
CA ALA A 88 7.84 -2.75 -21.29
C ALA A 88 7.33 -4.10 -21.82
N ALA A 89 7.89 -5.21 -21.31
CA ALA A 89 7.49 -6.57 -21.66
C ALA A 89 6.25 -7.07 -20.87
N GLY A 90 5.64 -6.23 -20.04
CA GLY A 90 4.62 -6.62 -19.07
C GLY A 90 5.21 -7.10 -17.74
N GLY A 91 4.38 -7.13 -16.70
CA GLY A 91 4.82 -7.42 -15.34
C GLY A 91 5.44 -6.21 -14.63
N PRO A 92 5.91 -6.38 -13.38
CA PRO A 92 6.59 -5.34 -12.62
C PRO A 92 8.02 -5.12 -13.11
N ASP A 93 8.41 -3.85 -13.32
CA ASP A 93 9.82 -3.48 -13.51
C ASP A 93 10.53 -3.43 -12.15
N MET A 94 11.16 -4.54 -11.80
CA MET A 94 11.89 -4.66 -10.53
C MET A 94 13.17 -3.83 -10.47
N ALA A 95 13.73 -3.39 -11.60
CA ALA A 95 14.89 -2.50 -11.60
C ALA A 95 14.52 -1.08 -11.13
N GLN A 96 13.23 -0.71 -11.28
CA GLN A 96 12.67 0.56 -10.82
C GLN A 96 11.75 0.41 -9.60
N ALA A 97 11.78 -0.74 -8.94
CA ALA A 97 11.00 -0.96 -7.72
C ALA A 97 11.45 0.01 -6.61
N ARG A 98 10.47 0.45 -5.80
CA ARG A 98 10.68 1.32 -4.66
C ARG A 98 10.14 0.67 -3.40
N ALA A 99 10.85 0.82 -2.29
CA ALA A 99 10.42 0.40 -0.97
C ALA A 99 10.29 1.62 -0.05
N PHE A 100 9.15 1.69 0.64
CA PHE A 100 8.86 2.71 1.62
C PHE A 100 8.56 2.09 2.98
N LEU A 101 9.06 2.71 4.04
CA LEU A 101 8.70 2.39 5.42
C LEU A 101 7.54 3.30 5.86
N GLY A 102 6.41 2.69 6.22
CA GLY A 102 5.29 3.41 6.81
C GLY A 102 5.64 3.89 8.22
N ALA A 103 5.35 5.17 8.51
CA ALA A 103 5.42 5.74 9.84
C ALA A 103 4.13 5.47 10.64
N PRO A 104 4.17 5.56 11.98
CA PRO A 104 2.96 5.49 12.80
C PRO A 104 1.89 6.48 12.33
N GLY A 105 0.64 6.03 12.24
CA GLY A 105 -0.48 6.84 11.76
C GLY A 105 -0.56 6.97 10.24
N GLN A 106 0.28 6.28 9.47
CA GLN A 106 0.17 6.21 8.02
C GLN A 106 -0.49 4.91 7.54
N GLY A 107 -1.24 5.02 6.44
CA GLY A 107 -1.67 3.93 5.58
C GLY A 107 -1.41 4.31 4.12
N VAL A 108 -1.81 3.44 3.19
CA VAL A 108 -1.68 3.71 1.75
C VAL A 108 -2.92 3.29 0.99
N THR A 109 -3.17 3.96 -0.12
CA THR A 109 -4.06 3.50 -1.18
C THR A 109 -3.25 3.30 -2.44
N TYR A 110 -3.09 2.06 -2.88
CA TYR A 110 -2.61 1.76 -4.23
C TYR A 110 -3.71 2.12 -5.23
N ARG A 111 -3.36 2.88 -6.29
CA ARG A 111 -4.27 3.06 -7.42
C ARG A 111 -4.53 1.73 -8.13
N ALA A 112 -5.62 1.68 -8.86
CA ALA A 112 -5.89 0.57 -9.76
C ALA A 112 -4.68 0.33 -10.68
N ASP A 113 -4.41 -0.95 -10.92
CA ASP A 113 -3.37 -1.43 -11.82
C ASP A 113 -1.92 -1.19 -11.41
N VAL A 114 -1.67 -0.78 -10.16
CA VAL A 114 -0.31 -0.62 -9.62
C VAL A 114 0.25 -1.94 -9.12
N TRP A 115 1.45 -2.30 -9.54
CA TRP A 115 2.18 -3.43 -8.98
C TRP A 115 2.66 -3.12 -7.57
N HIS A 116 2.35 -4.01 -6.64
CA HIS A 116 2.78 -3.93 -5.25
C HIS A 116 3.06 -5.32 -4.68
N HIS A 117 3.88 -5.39 -3.65
CA HIS A 117 4.07 -6.60 -2.86
C HIS A 117 2.91 -6.74 -1.86
N PRO A 118 2.47 -7.98 -1.53
CA PRO A 118 1.58 -8.20 -0.40
C PRO A 118 2.09 -7.52 0.88
N MET A 119 1.20 -7.00 1.72
CA MET A 119 1.62 -6.22 2.90
C MET A 119 2.66 -6.95 3.76
N ALA A 120 3.84 -6.35 3.93
CA ALA A 120 4.95 -6.91 4.69
C ALA A 120 5.12 -6.16 6.01
N VAL A 121 4.79 -6.81 7.11
CA VAL A 121 4.86 -6.24 8.46
C VAL A 121 6.21 -6.55 9.09
N LEU A 122 6.72 -5.63 9.90
CA LEU A 122 7.97 -5.76 10.65
C LEU A 122 7.68 -5.84 12.15
N ASP A 123 8.63 -6.42 12.88
CA ASP A 123 8.74 -6.43 14.36
C ASP A 123 7.67 -7.25 15.10
N ALA A 124 6.39 -7.09 14.82
CA ALA A 124 5.29 -7.79 15.50
C ALA A 124 4.07 -7.97 14.57
N PRO A 125 3.14 -8.90 14.85
CA PRO A 125 1.91 -9.03 14.07
C PRO A 125 1.11 -7.73 14.03
N ALA A 126 0.64 -7.35 12.84
CA ALA A 126 -0.16 -6.13 12.66
C ALA A 126 -1.50 -6.41 11.98
N ARG A 127 -2.48 -5.57 12.32
CA ARG A 127 -3.86 -5.66 11.85
C ARG A 127 -4.19 -4.46 10.97
N PHE A 128 -4.88 -4.71 9.87
CA PHE A 128 -5.25 -3.70 8.88
C PHE A 128 -6.73 -3.76 8.55
N ALA A 129 -7.36 -2.59 8.43
CA ALA A 129 -8.52 -2.45 7.57
C ALA A 129 -8.04 -2.39 6.11
N VAL A 130 -8.67 -3.18 5.26
CA VAL A 130 -8.35 -3.28 3.83
C VAL A 130 -9.59 -2.94 3.03
N LEU A 131 -9.51 -1.89 2.22
CA LEU A 131 -10.59 -1.43 1.36
C LEU A 131 -10.22 -1.65 -0.10
N ILE A 132 -11.03 -2.39 -0.85
CA ILE A 132 -10.89 -2.55 -2.31
C ILE A 132 -12.10 -1.89 -2.96
N TRP A 133 -11.84 -1.04 -3.96
CA TRP A 133 -12.88 -0.37 -4.76
C TRP A 133 -12.75 -0.80 -6.21
#